data_AF-A0A9Q0QSK7-F1
#
_entry.id   AF-A0A9Q0QSK7-F1
#
_cell.length_a   1.000
_cell.length_b   1.000
_cell.length_c   1.000
_cell.angle_alpha   90.00
_cell.angle_beta   90.00
_cell.angle_gamma   90.00
#
_symmetry.space_group_name_H-M   'P 1'
#
loop_
_entity.id
_entity.type
_entity.pdbx_description
1 polymer ?
#
loop_
_entity_poly.entity_id
_entity_poly.type
_entity_poly.pdbx_seq_one_letter_code
_entity_poly.pdbx_strand_id
1 'polypeptide(L)'
;MHGPLYHSYAGGYMEGEPMRVAFEAWFVQYKVDVVFAGHIHAYERSERISNIAYNITNALCKPVSNPNAPVYLTIGDGGNIEGLSTVLIEPQPHYSAFREPSYGHGIFAIKNRTVAYFSWHRNHDGYAIEADSLWFHNRYWYPVIEVASM
;
A
#
# COMPACT_ATOMS: atom_id res chain seq x y z
N MET A 1 2.46 4.50 9.71
CA MET A 1 3.86 4.27 10.16
C MET A 1 4.80 5.06 9.24
N HIS A 2 6.10 5.18 9.53
CA HIS A 2 7.00 5.89 8.61
C HIS A 2 7.53 4.95 7.52
N GLY A 3 8.30 3.92 7.89
CA GLY A 3 8.82 2.92 6.96
C GLY A 3 7.72 1.96 6.47
N PRO A 4 7.54 1.79 5.15
CA PRO A 4 6.55 0.87 4.59
C PRO A 4 6.94 -0.60 4.81
N LEU A 5 5.97 -1.43 5.17
CA LEU A 5 6.15 -2.89 5.26
C LEU A 5 6.19 -3.57 3.89
N TYR A 6 5.51 -2.96 2.91
CA TYR A 6 5.50 -3.38 1.52
C TYR A 6 5.78 -2.16 0.66
N HIS A 7 6.83 -2.25 -0.15
CA HIS A 7 7.11 -1.34 -1.25
C HIS A 7 8.04 -2.01 -2.25
N SER A 8 8.00 -1.57 -3.50
CA SER A 8 8.76 -2.13 -4.62
C SER A 8 9.68 -1.11 -5.29
N TYR A 9 10.17 -0.14 -4.52
CA TYR A 9 11.24 0.78 -4.91
C TYR A 9 12.60 0.25 -4.46
N ALA A 10 13.65 0.52 -5.23
CA ALA A 10 14.99 0.01 -4.94
C ALA A 10 15.62 0.68 -3.70
N GLY A 11 15.38 1.99 -3.52
CA GLY A 11 15.82 2.72 -2.32
C GLY A 11 15.04 2.26 -1.09
N GLY A 12 15.74 1.94 0.01
CA GLY A 12 15.11 1.47 1.25
C GLY A 12 14.41 0.11 1.14
N TYR A 13 14.68 -0.67 0.08
CA TYR A 13 14.04 -1.97 -0.15
C TYR A 13 14.26 -2.92 1.03
N MET A 14 13.18 -3.52 1.52
CA MET A 14 13.16 -4.44 2.67
C MET A 14 13.53 -3.83 4.04
N GLU A 15 13.67 -2.51 4.17
CA GLU A 15 13.92 -1.90 5.49
C GLU A 15 12.78 -2.13 6.50
N GLY A 16 11.53 -2.27 6.02
CA GLY A 16 10.35 -2.54 6.86
C GLY A 16 10.25 -3.98 7.38
N GLU A 17 11.09 -4.92 6.92
CA GLU A 17 10.97 -6.35 7.24
C GLU A 17 10.94 -6.67 8.74
N PRO A 18 11.80 -6.08 9.60
CA PRO A 18 11.75 -6.36 11.04
C PRO A 18 10.40 -6.01 11.67
N MET A 19 9.81 -4.89 11.24
CA MET A 19 8.50 -4.45 11.71
C MET A 19 7.38 -5.33 11.12
N ARG A 20 7.51 -5.78 9.87
CA ARG A 20 6.56 -6.67 9.21
C ARG A 20 6.47 -8.01 9.93
N VAL A 21 7.61 -8.63 10.25
CA VAL A 21 7.66 -9.89 11.00
C VAL A 21 6.97 -9.77 12.37
N ALA A 22 7.10 -8.61 13.03
CA ALA A 22 6.50 -8.39 14.35
C ALA A 22 4.98 -8.12 14.30
N PHE A 23 4.48 -7.37 13.31
CA PHE A 23 3.12 -6.82 13.37
C PHE A 23 2.17 -7.25 12.25
N GLU A 24 2.65 -7.76 11.12
CA GLU A 24 1.79 -8.08 9.98
C GLU A 24 0.69 -9.09 10.37
N ALA A 25 1.04 -10.10 11.18
CA ALA A 25 0.08 -11.08 11.67
C ALA A 25 -1.05 -10.44 12.49
N TRP A 26 -0.75 -9.40 13.27
CA TRP A 26 -1.76 -8.65 14.02
C TRP A 26 -2.62 -7.79 13.11
N PHE A 27 -2.04 -7.15 12.09
CA PHE A 27 -2.84 -6.38 11.13
C PHE A 27 -3.85 -7.26 10.40
N VAL A 28 -3.46 -8.48 10.02
CA VAL A 28 -4.35 -9.48 9.42
C VAL A 28 -5.39 -9.97 10.43
N GLN A 29 -4.98 -10.31 11.65
CA GLN A 29 -5.88 -10.79 12.70
C GLN A 29 -6.98 -9.79 13.03
N TYR A 30 -6.62 -8.51 13.16
CA TYR A 30 -7.55 -7.43 13.47
C TYR A 30 -8.18 -6.78 12.24
N LYS A 31 -7.96 -7.36 11.05
CA LYS A 31 -8.60 -6.96 9.79
C LYS A 31 -8.43 -5.46 9.53
N VAL A 32 -7.20 -4.95 9.69
CA VAL A 32 -6.88 -3.55 9.40
C VAL A 32 -7.29 -3.24 7.95
N ASP A 33 -8.02 -2.14 7.74
CA ASP A 33 -8.49 -1.78 6.40
C ASP A 33 -7.35 -1.31 5.49
N VAL A 34 -6.50 -0.43 6.00
CA VAL A 34 -5.42 0.25 5.27
C VAL A 34 -4.26 0.61 6.21
N VAL A 35 -3.03 0.55 5.71
CA VAL A 35 -1.81 1.02 6.38
C VAL A 35 -1.15 2.08 5.52
N PHE A 36 -1.05 3.30 6.03
CA PHE A 36 -0.31 4.39 5.38
C PHE A 36 1.14 4.46 5.88
N ALA A 37 2.06 4.62 4.94
CA ALA A 37 3.48 4.85 5.17
C ALA A 37 4.01 5.96 4.26
N GLY A 38 5.16 6.53 4.62
CA GLY A 38 5.89 7.49 3.80
C GLY A 38 7.26 6.92 3.49
N HIS A 39 8.32 7.65 3.88
CA HIS A 39 9.73 7.26 3.82
C HIS A 39 10.28 7.12 2.40
N ILE A 40 9.63 6.31 1.56
CA ILE A 40 9.94 6.22 0.13
C ILE A 40 9.32 7.42 -0.57
N HIS A 41 10.12 8.14 -1.35
CA HIS A 41 9.74 9.40 -1.99
C HIS A 41 9.00 9.17 -3.30
N ALA A 42 7.92 8.39 -3.24
CA ALA A 42 7.07 8.03 -4.37
C ALA A 42 5.71 7.54 -3.87
N TYR A 43 4.81 7.23 -4.80
CA TYR A 43 3.50 6.65 -4.51
C TYR A 43 3.46 5.16 -4.86
N GLU A 44 2.89 4.34 -3.98
CA GLU A 44 2.58 2.94 -4.28
C GLU A 44 1.36 2.45 -3.49
N ARG A 45 0.56 1.60 -4.13
CA ARG A 45 -0.58 0.89 -3.56
C ARG A 45 -0.42 -0.61 -3.76
N SER A 46 -0.49 -1.35 -2.67
CA SER A 46 -0.46 -2.81 -2.72
C SER A 46 -1.84 -3.40 -3.05
N GLU A 47 -1.84 -4.67 -3.45
CA GLU A 47 -2.98 -5.56 -3.30
C GLU A 47 -3.22 -5.91 -1.82
N ARG A 48 -4.36 -6.52 -1.49
CA ARG A 48 -4.56 -7.14 -0.16
C ARG A 48 -3.80 -8.46 -0.08
N ILE A 49 -2.61 -8.42 0.49
CA ILE A 49 -1.72 -9.57 0.61
C ILE A 49 -1.20 -9.74 2.03
N SER A 50 -0.73 -10.94 2.33
CA SER A 50 0.01 -11.21 3.56
C SER A 50 1.16 -12.16 3.34
N ASN A 51 2.22 -12.03 4.13
CA ASN A 51 3.38 -12.92 4.13
C ASN A 51 3.72 -13.41 5.55
N ILE A 52 2.71 -14.01 6.20
CA ILE A 52 2.74 -14.40 7.62
C ILE A 52 2.87 -15.92 7.84
N ALA A 53 2.99 -16.71 6.78
CA ALA A 53 3.01 -18.17 6.85
C ALA A 53 4.40 -18.76 7.10
N TYR A 54 5.46 -17.97 6.96
CA TYR A 54 6.84 -18.44 7.06
C TYR A 54 7.19 -18.93 8.47
N ASN A 55 7.78 -20.13 8.57
CA ASN A 55 8.22 -20.72 9.85
C ASN A 55 9.66 -21.26 9.83
N ILE A 56 10.52 -20.68 8.99
CA ILE A 56 11.90 -21.13 8.71
C ILE A 56 11.97 -22.40 7.85
N THR A 57 11.31 -23.50 8.24
CA THR A 57 11.46 -24.80 7.58
C THR A 57 10.49 -25.04 6.43
N ASN A 58 9.38 -24.31 6.35
CA ASN A 58 8.35 -24.49 5.33
C ASN A 58 8.58 -23.70 4.04
N ALA A 59 9.55 -22.79 4.00
CA ALA A 59 9.83 -21.89 2.88
C ALA A 59 8.61 -21.08 2.35
N LEU A 60 7.55 -20.92 3.15
CA LEU A 60 6.35 -20.16 2.78
C LEU A 60 6.57 -18.64 2.95
N CYS A 61 7.49 -18.08 2.16
CA CYS A 61 7.96 -16.69 2.27
C CYS A 61 7.48 -15.77 1.14
N LYS A 62 6.51 -16.22 0.33
CA LYS A 62 5.93 -15.41 -0.75
C LYS A 62 4.63 -14.75 -0.28
N PRO A 63 4.44 -13.43 -0.50
CA PRO A 63 3.15 -12.79 -0.25
C PRO A 63 2.04 -13.44 -1.06
N VAL A 64 0.92 -13.75 -0.40
CA VAL A 64 -0.26 -14.35 -1.02
C VAL A 64 -1.47 -13.44 -0.84
N SER A 65 -2.42 -13.50 -1.78
CA SER A 65 -3.70 -12.81 -1.66
C SER A 65 -4.40 -13.19 -0.35
N ASN A 66 -4.82 -12.19 0.41
CA ASN A 66 -5.48 -12.38 1.69
C ASN A 66 -6.53 -11.28 1.90
N PRO A 67 -7.84 -11.58 1.79
CA PRO A 67 -8.88 -10.57 1.91
C PRO A 67 -8.98 -9.93 3.32
N ASN A 68 -8.38 -10.54 4.33
CA ASN A 68 -8.30 -10.01 5.70
C ASN A 68 -7.11 -9.07 5.91
N ALA A 69 -6.16 -9.01 4.97
CA ALA A 69 -5.01 -8.13 5.07
C ALA A 69 -5.37 -6.68 4.68
N PRO A 70 -4.67 -5.68 5.23
CA PRO A 70 -4.81 -4.30 4.78
C PRO A 70 -4.31 -4.11 3.35
N VAL A 71 -4.75 -3.02 2.73
CA VAL A 71 -3.98 -2.40 1.63
C VAL A 71 -2.84 -1.58 2.25
N TYR A 72 -1.64 -1.74 1.73
CA TYR A 72 -0.48 -0.92 2.10
C TYR A 72 -0.32 0.21 1.09
N LEU A 73 -0.28 1.45 1.58
CA LEU A 73 -0.11 2.66 0.79
C LEU A 73 1.19 3.36 1.20
N THR A 74 2.08 3.54 0.25
CA THR A 74 3.24 4.41 0.35
C THR A 74 2.85 5.77 -0.26
N ILE A 75 2.88 6.82 0.54
CA ILE A 75 2.50 8.20 0.19
C ILE A 75 3.55 9.19 0.73
N GLY A 76 4.83 8.90 0.46
CA GLY A 76 5.98 9.70 0.91
C GLY A 76 6.41 10.78 -0.08
N ASP A 77 5.57 11.05 -1.08
CA ASP A 77 5.77 11.87 -2.27
C ASP A 77 5.39 13.34 -2.09
N GLY A 78 5.49 13.89 -0.88
CA GLY A 78 5.05 15.24 -0.55
C GLY A 78 5.93 16.40 -1.07
N GLY A 79 7.05 16.13 -1.75
CA GLY A 79 7.96 17.17 -2.26
C GLY A 79 9.21 17.44 -1.42
N ASN A 80 9.83 16.39 -0.87
CA ASN A 80 11.06 16.52 -0.09
C ASN A 80 12.26 17.01 -0.94
N ILE A 81 13.31 17.47 -0.27
CA ILE A 81 14.52 18.02 -0.91
C ILE A 81 15.43 16.95 -1.53
N GLU A 82 15.32 15.70 -1.09
CA GLU A 82 16.18 14.59 -1.56
C GLU A 82 15.79 14.11 -2.96
N GLY A 83 14.58 14.45 -3.41
CA GLY A 83 14.06 14.08 -4.73
C GLY A 83 13.18 12.83 -4.71
N LEU A 84 12.66 12.48 -5.89
CA LEU A 84 11.81 11.31 -6.10
C LEU A 84 12.61 10.01 -6.13
N SER A 85 12.04 8.94 -5.57
CA SER A 85 12.54 7.58 -5.73
C SER A 85 12.10 7.01 -7.09
N THR A 86 12.96 7.06 -8.11
CA THR A 86 12.57 6.70 -9.49
C THR A 86 12.96 5.29 -9.93
N VAL A 87 13.81 4.59 -9.15
CA VAL A 87 14.27 3.24 -9.49
C VAL A 87 13.34 2.21 -8.85
N LEU A 88 12.64 1.44 -9.68
CA LEU A 88 11.69 0.41 -9.26
C LEU A 88 12.31 -1.00 -9.35
N ILE A 89 11.82 -1.91 -8.52
CA ILE A 89 12.08 -3.34 -8.65
C ILE A 89 11.30 -3.86 -9.86
N GLU A 90 12.00 -4.47 -10.82
CA GLU A 90 11.40 -5.02 -12.04
C GLU A 90 11.55 -6.56 -12.12
N PRO A 91 10.54 -7.29 -12.61
CA PRO A 91 9.20 -6.78 -13.00
C PRO A 91 8.39 -6.32 -11.78
N GLN A 92 7.32 -5.55 -12.02
CA GLN A 92 6.35 -5.19 -10.96
C GLN A 92 5.90 -6.46 -10.21
N PRO A 93 6.17 -6.56 -8.90
CA PRO A 93 5.78 -7.73 -8.14
C PRO A 93 4.27 -7.78 -8.01
N HIS A 94 3.70 -8.98 -7.97
CA HIS A 94 2.23 -9.19 -7.96
C HIS A 94 1.53 -8.60 -6.73
N TYR A 95 2.27 -8.23 -5.68
CA TYR A 95 1.71 -7.54 -4.52
C TYR A 95 1.50 -6.03 -4.76
N SER A 96 2.15 -5.45 -5.77
CA SER A 96 2.07 -4.02 -6.09
C SER A 96 0.98 -3.83 -7.14
N ALA A 97 -0.10 -3.15 -6.78
CA ALA A 97 -1.24 -2.90 -7.67
C ALA A 97 -0.99 -1.69 -8.57
N PHE A 98 -0.47 -0.61 -8.00
CA PHE A 98 -0.11 0.62 -8.71
C PHE A 98 1.12 1.24 -8.06
N ARG A 99 2.02 1.82 -8.85
CA ARG A 99 3.22 2.53 -8.37
C ARG A 99 3.64 3.60 -9.36
N GLU A 100 3.96 4.79 -8.88
CA GLU A 100 4.43 5.89 -9.73
C GLU A 100 5.32 6.88 -8.96
N PRO A 101 6.51 7.23 -9.48
CA PRO A 101 7.36 8.26 -8.90
C PRO A 101 6.94 9.66 -9.37
N SER A 102 5.87 10.19 -8.78
CA SER A 102 5.43 11.58 -8.96
C SER A 102 5.19 12.21 -7.60
N TYR A 103 5.39 13.52 -7.47
CA TYR A 103 4.95 14.23 -6.27
C TYR A 103 3.43 14.37 -6.26
N GLY A 104 2.85 14.30 -5.07
CA GLY A 104 1.40 14.29 -4.92
C GLY A 104 0.93 14.24 -3.47
N HIS A 105 -0.36 13.94 -3.32
CA HIS A 105 -1.00 13.70 -2.03
C HIS A 105 -2.20 12.76 -2.17
N GLY A 106 -2.55 12.08 -1.08
CA GLY A 106 -3.71 11.19 -1.01
C GLY A 106 -4.87 11.79 -0.24
N ILE A 107 -6.10 11.45 -0.64
CA ILE A 107 -7.33 11.75 0.10
C ILE A 107 -8.02 10.41 0.42
N PHE A 108 -8.31 10.17 1.70
CA PHE A 108 -9.08 9.01 2.16
C PHE A 108 -10.44 9.47 2.72
N ALA A 109 -11.46 9.45 1.87
CA ALA A 109 -12.78 9.96 2.16
C ALA A 109 -13.73 8.85 2.65
N ILE A 110 -13.92 8.73 3.96
CA ILE A 110 -14.88 7.81 4.57
C ILE A 110 -16.30 8.27 4.24
N LYS A 111 -17.09 7.41 3.60
CA LYS A 111 -18.48 7.72 3.23
C LYS A 111 -19.44 7.23 4.30
N ASN A 112 -19.23 6.02 4.79
CA ASN A 112 -20.04 5.38 5.84
C ASN A 112 -19.27 4.19 6.44
N ARG A 113 -19.92 3.38 7.27
CA ARG A 113 -19.28 2.22 7.92
C ARG A 113 -18.80 1.13 6.96
N THR A 114 -19.29 1.07 5.73
CA THR A 114 -18.97 0.01 4.76
C THR A 114 -18.02 0.47 3.67
N VAL A 115 -17.96 1.77 3.37
CA VAL A 115 -17.25 2.28 2.20
C VAL A 115 -16.43 3.53 2.52
N ALA A 116 -15.20 3.56 2.04
CA ALA A 116 -14.36 4.74 1.90
C ALA A 116 -13.85 4.85 0.46
N TYR A 117 -13.57 6.07 0.00
CA TYR A 117 -12.95 6.31 -1.30
C TYR A 117 -11.56 6.87 -1.12
N PHE A 118 -10.56 6.21 -1.69
CA PHE A 118 -9.20 6.70 -1.75
C PHE A 118 -8.93 7.26 -3.15
N SER A 119 -8.23 8.39 -3.20
CA SER A 119 -7.74 8.99 -4.44
C SER A 119 -6.36 9.58 -4.23
N TRP A 120 -5.46 9.39 -5.18
CA TRP A 120 -4.14 10.01 -5.23
C TRP A 120 -4.08 11.06 -6.34
N HIS A 121 -3.52 12.22 -6.02
CA HIS A 121 -3.50 13.42 -6.86
C HIS A 121 -2.06 13.86 -7.10
N ARG A 122 -1.65 13.91 -8.37
CA ARG A 122 -0.29 14.33 -8.75
C ARG A 122 -0.20 15.86 -8.82
N ASN A 123 0.92 16.41 -8.40
CA ASN A 123 1.14 17.86 -8.38
C ASN A 123 1.16 18.51 -9.77
N HIS A 124 1.47 17.74 -10.82
CA HIS A 124 1.51 18.26 -12.20
C HIS A 124 0.16 18.17 -12.93
N ASP A 125 -0.83 17.51 -12.34
CA ASP A 125 -2.18 17.44 -12.87
C ASP A 125 -3.04 18.61 -12.36
N GLY A 126 -4.24 18.76 -12.93
CA GLY A 126 -5.26 19.66 -12.37
C GLY A 126 -5.77 19.16 -11.01
N TYR A 127 -6.17 20.07 -10.13
CA TYR A 127 -6.57 19.77 -8.74
C TYR A 127 -7.67 18.71 -8.54
N ALA A 128 -8.48 18.44 -9.57
CA ALA A 128 -9.57 17.47 -9.51
C ALA A 128 -9.24 16.14 -10.21
N ILE A 129 -8.01 15.98 -10.72
CA ILE A 129 -7.59 14.78 -11.46
C ILE A 129 -7.03 13.77 -10.47
N GLU A 130 -7.66 12.59 -10.45
CA GLU A 130 -7.25 11.45 -9.65
C GLU A 130 -6.42 10.52 -10.54
N ALA A 131 -5.12 10.41 -10.25
CA ALA A 131 -4.19 9.57 -11.03
C ALA A 131 -4.30 8.08 -10.66
N ASP A 132 -4.67 7.79 -9.41
CA ASP A 132 -5.06 6.47 -8.94
C ASP A 132 -6.19 6.61 -7.93
N SER A 133 -7.10 5.64 -7.89
CA SER A 133 -8.22 5.63 -6.97
C SER A 133 -8.65 4.21 -6.62
N LEU A 134 -9.27 4.06 -5.44
CA LEU A 134 -9.80 2.78 -4.98
C LEU A 134 -10.99 2.99 -4.05
N TRP A 135 -12.07 2.26 -4.31
CA TRP A 135 -13.16 2.09 -3.36
C TRP A 135 -12.76 1.03 -2.33
N PHE A 136 -12.57 1.46 -1.08
CA PHE A 136 -12.31 0.59 0.05
C PHE A 136 -13.62 0.04 0.61
N HIS A 137 -13.69 -1.29 0.72
CA HIS A 137 -14.79 -1.97 1.40
C HIS A 137 -14.34 -2.38 2.81
N ASN A 138 -15.09 -1.97 3.83
CA ASN A 138 -14.67 -2.16 5.21
C ASN A 138 -14.51 -3.65 5.57
N ARG A 139 -13.37 -4.04 6.12
CA ARG A 139 -13.04 -5.45 6.43
C ARG A 139 -13.89 -6.06 7.54
N TYR A 140 -14.60 -5.26 8.32
CA TYR A 140 -15.53 -5.73 9.35
C TYR A 140 -16.99 -5.74 8.86
N TRP A 141 -17.47 -4.61 8.33
CA TRP A 141 -18.87 -4.40 7.96
C TRP A 141 -19.22 -4.83 6.53
N TYR A 142 -18.24 -4.92 5.61
CA TYR A 142 -18.46 -5.27 4.20
C TYR A 142 -17.19 -5.89 3.55
N PRO A 143 -16.78 -7.11 3.94
CA PRO A 143 -15.49 -7.70 3.53
C PRO A 143 -15.53 -8.32 2.12
N VAL A 144 -15.93 -7.55 1.12
CA VAL A 144 -15.89 -7.98 -0.29
C VAL A 144 -14.62 -7.48 -0.97
N ILE A 145 -14.09 -8.24 -1.92
CA ILE A 145 -12.86 -7.89 -2.64
C ILE A 145 -13.10 -6.60 -3.43
N GLU A 146 -12.19 -5.63 -3.28
CA GLU A 146 -12.18 -4.42 -4.09
C GLU A 146 -11.83 -4.76 -5.54
N VAL A 147 -12.59 -4.23 -6.49
CA VAL A 147 -12.26 -4.30 -7.91
C VAL A 147 -11.73 -2.92 -8.29
N ALA A 148 -10.52 -2.86 -8.86
CA ALA A 148 -9.99 -1.61 -9.36
C ALA A 148 -10.96 -1.01 -10.39
N SER A 149 -11.26 0.29 -10.27
CA SER A 149 -11.98 1.01 -11.31
C SER A 149 -11.12 1.02 -12.57
N MET A 150 -11.70 0.57 -13.69
CA MET A 150 -11.10 0.65 -15.04
C MET A 150 -10.91 2.10 -15.46
#